data_AF-A0A7L4P7B7-F1
#
_entry.id   AF-A0A7L4P7B7-F1
#
_cell.length_a   1.000
_cell.length_b   1.000
_cell.length_c   1.000
_cell.angle_alpha   90.00
_cell.angle_beta   90.00
_cell.angle_gamma   90.00
#
_symmetry.space_group_name_H-M   'P 1'
#
loop_
_entity.id
_entity.type
_entity.pdbx_description
1 polymer ?
#
loop_
_entity_poly.entity_id
_entity_poly.type
_entity_poly.pdbx_seq_one_letter_code
_entity_poly.pdbx_strand_id
1 'polypeptide(L)'
;MELVLALFPVMFLKHFWTAINTPRGRYLSGWMAKAIAVYEAFFYVALLLAPLGPLFLPALAMAVIHWLGVVLYFRGVLARYKGLAPAYAGFETAELLFLVAAALWLLVGGRYVIT
;
A
#
# COMPACT_ATOMS: atom_id res chain seq x y z
N MET A 1 14.02 -4.46 -9.09
CA MET A 1 14.02 -5.06 -7.73
C MET A 1 14.56 -4.11 -6.67
N GLU A 2 15.74 -3.51 -6.85
CA GLU A 2 16.33 -2.57 -5.89
C GLU A 2 15.43 -1.36 -5.58
N LEU A 3 14.84 -0.75 -6.60
CA LEU A 3 13.87 0.34 -6.43
C LEU A 3 12.70 -0.07 -5.51
N VAL A 4 12.11 -1.25 -5.73
CA VAL A 4 10.99 -1.74 -4.93
C VAL A 4 11.41 -1.93 -3.47
N LEU A 5 12.58 -2.52 -3.22
CA LEU A 5 13.14 -2.71 -1.88
C LEU A 5 13.41 -1.38 -1.17
N ALA A 6 13.86 -0.35 -1.89
CA ALA A 6 14.07 0.99 -1.33
C ALA A 6 12.75 1.69 -0.91
N LEU A 7 11.65 1.36 -1.57
CA LEU A 7 10.32 1.94 -1.29
C LEU A 7 9.56 1.20 -0.17
N PHE A 8 9.91 -0.07 0.10
CA PHE A 8 9.27 -0.88 1.14
C PHE A 8 9.24 -0.23 2.53
N PRO A 9 10.34 0.34 3.07
CA PRO A 9 10.35 0.92 4.41
C PRO A 9 9.33 2.05 4.60
N VAL A 10 9.19 2.93 3.60
CA VAL A 10 8.25 4.05 3.66
C VAL A 10 6.81 3.57 3.53
N MET A 11 6.52 2.61 2.64
CA MET A 11 5.21 1.96 2.55
C MET A 11 4.83 1.33 3.90
N PHE A 12 5.72 0.50 4.45
CA PHE A 12 5.49 -0.18 5.72
C PHE A 12 5.22 0.81 6.85
N LEU A 13 6.08 1.84 7.00
CA LEU A 13 5.94 2.84 8.06
C LEU A 13 4.61 3.60 7.94
N LYS A 14 4.20 3.96 6.72
CA LYS A 14 2.93 4.66 6.50
C LYS A 14 1.75 3.79 6.91
N HIS A 15 1.67 2.54 6.46
CA HIS A 15 0.52 1.69 6.76
C HIS A 15 0.50 1.32 8.24
N PHE A 16 1.66 1.09 8.85
CA PHE A 16 1.80 0.86 10.29
C PHE A 16 1.30 2.05 11.09
N TRP A 17 1.74 3.26 10.74
CA TRP A 17 1.27 4.48 11.38
C TRP A 17 -0.24 4.63 11.21
N THR A 18 -0.77 4.38 10.01
CA THR A 18 -2.19 4.60 9.69
C THR A 18 -3.09 3.61 10.42
N ALA A 19 -2.74 2.32 10.43
CA ALA A 19 -3.46 1.27 11.16
C ALA A 19 -3.58 1.59 12.66
N ILE A 20 -2.52 2.17 13.25
CA ILE A 20 -2.47 2.56 14.65
C ILE A 20 -3.25 3.87 14.90
N ASN A 21 -3.05 4.90 14.08
CA ASN A 21 -3.51 6.25 14.39
C ASN A 21 -4.94 6.55 13.90
N THR A 22 -5.39 5.89 12.84
CA THR A 22 -6.72 6.09 12.26
C THR A 22 -7.87 5.75 13.24
N PRO A 23 -7.84 4.63 13.98
CA PRO A 23 -8.85 4.35 15.01
C PRO A 23 -8.91 5.40 16.12
N ARG A 24 -7.82 6.17 16.31
CA ARG A 24 -7.73 7.28 17.27
C ARG A 24 -8.16 8.63 16.67
N GLY A 25 -8.78 8.62 15.48
CA GLY A 25 -9.27 9.81 14.79
C GLY A 25 -8.17 10.67 14.16
N ARG A 26 -6.96 10.16 14.00
CA ARG A 26 -5.84 10.89 13.38
C ARG A 26 -5.67 10.42 11.94
N TYR A 27 -5.79 11.37 11.00
CA TYR A 27 -5.73 11.10 9.56
C TYR A 27 -4.69 11.97 8.88
N LEU A 28 -4.06 11.41 7.86
CA LEU A 28 -3.32 12.19 6.87
C LEU A 28 -4.33 13.03 6.08
N SER A 29 -4.02 14.31 5.86
CA SER A 29 -4.92 15.21 5.14
C SER A 29 -4.15 16.21 4.26
N GLY A 30 -4.88 16.95 3.43
CA GLY A 30 -4.31 17.98 2.57
C GLY A 30 -3.34 17.43 1.53
N TRP A 31 -2.28 18.19 1.26
CA TRP A 31 -1.25 17.83 0.27
C TRP A 31 -0.49 16.56 0.64
N MET A 32 -0.26 16.32 1.93
CA MET A 32 0.46 15.13 2.40
C MET A 32 -0.30 13.84 2.07
N ALA A 33 -1.63 13.83 2.23
CA ALA A 33 -2.45 12.68 1.86
C ALA A 33 -2.42 12.40 0.34
N LYS A 34 -2.42 13.44 -0.49
CA LYS A 34 -2.31 13.30 -1.96
C LYS A 34 -0.96 12.76 -2.37
N ALA A 35 0.13 13.26 -1.78
CA ALA A 35 1.48 12.79 -2.06
C ALA A 35 1.64 11.30 -1.67
N ILE A 36 1.10 10.92 -0.52
CA ILE A 36 1.10 9.53 -0.06
C ILE A 36 0.28 8.64 -0.99
N ALA A 37 -0.92 9.06 -1.41
CA ALA A 37 -1.73 8.27 -2.35
C ALA A 37 -0.99 8.02 -3.68
N VAL A 38 -0.30 9.04 -4.21
CA VAL A 38 0.51 8.90 -5.44
C VAL A 38 1.69 7.96 -5.21
N TYR A 39 2.36 8.11 -4.07
CA TYR A 39 3.47 7.24 -3.68
C TYR A 39 3.05 5.76 -3.60
N GLU A 40 1.92 5.47 -2.96
CA GLU A 40 1.40 4.10 -2.82
C GLU A 40 1.02 3.51 -4.19
N ALA A 41 0.33 4.28 -5.02
CA ALA A 41 -0.01 3.85 -6.38
C ALA A 41 1.26 3.54 -7.20
N PHE A 42 2.26 4.42 -7.13
CA PHE A 42 3.55 4.20 -7.77
C PHE A 42 4.25 2.94 -7.24
N PHE A 43 4.26 2.74 -5.92
CA PHE A 43 4.86 1.56 -5.31
C PHE A 43 4.23 0.27 -5.84
N TYR A 44 2.90 0.16 -5.85
CA TYR A 44 2.24 -1.06 -6.30
C TYR A 44 2.44 -1.31 -7.79
N VAL A 45 2.49 -0.26 -8.63
CA VAL A 45 2.87 -0.39 -10.04
C VAL A 45 4.31 -0.89 -10.18
N ALA A 46 5.25 -0.34 -9.40
CA ALA A 46 6.64 -0.80 -9.40
C ALA A 46 6.77 -2.25 -8.88
N LEU A 47 5.94 -2.65 -7.91
CA LEU A 47 5.90 -3.99 -7.35
C LEU A 47 5.46 -5.03 -8.39
N LEU A 48 4.54 -4.68 -9.30
CA LEU A 48 4.13 -5.55 -10.42
C LEU A 48 5.27 -5.91 -11.38
N LEU A 49 6.34 -5.12 -11.40
CA LEU A 49 7.53 -5.40 -12.20
C LEU A 49 8.53 -6.34 -11.50
N ALA A 50 8.22 -6.78 -10.27
CA ALA A 50 9.02 -7.72 -9.52
C ALA A 50 8.55 -9.18 -9.76
N PRO A 51 9.41 -10.19 -9.51
CA PRO A 51 9.02 -11.59 -9.66
C PRO A 51 8.14 -12.05 -8.48
N LEU A 52 6.84 -11.75 -8.53
CA LEU A 52 5.91 -11.93 -7.41
C LEU A 52 5.32 -13.34 -7.28
N GLY A 53 5.40 -14.17 -8.31
CA GLY A 53 4.81 -15.51 -8.32
C GLY A 53 3.34 -15.51 -7.85
N PRO A 54 2.97 -16.23 -6.78
CA PRO A 54 1.59 -16.30 -6.28
C PRO A 54 1.07 -14.95 -5.75
N LEU A 55 1.94 -13.99 -5.44
CA LEU A 55 1.57 -12.67 -4.94
C LEU A 55 1.19 -11.69 -6.05
N PHE A 56 1.30 -12.08 -7.33
CA PHE A 56 1.01 -11.20 -8.46
C PHE A 56 -0.45 -10.71 -8.48
N LEU A 57 -1.43 -11.62 -8.33
CA LEU A 57 -2.84 -11.24 -8.36
C LEU A 57 -3.23 -10.31 -7.20
N PRO A 58 -2.83 -10.58 -5.94
CA PRO A 58 -3.00 -9.61 -4.86
C PRO A 58 -2.34 -8.26 -5.15
N ALA A 59 -1.10 -8.24 -5.65
CA ALA A 59 -0.40 -6.99 -5.99
C ALA A 59 -1.14 -6.19 -7.08
N LEU A 60 -1.73 -6.88 -8.07
CA LEU A 60 -2.52 -6.25 -9.12
C LEU A 60 -3.78 -5.60 -8.56
N ALA A 61 -4.49 -6.32 -7.67
CA ALA A 61 -5.65 -5.75 -6.98
C ALA A 61 -5.26 -4.50 -6.18
N MET A 62 -4.14 -4.55 -5.46
CA MET A 62 -3.64 -3.40 -4.70
C MET A 62 -3.27 -2.22 -5.60
N ALA A 63 -2.63 -2.47 -6.75
CA ALA A 63 -2.31 -1.43 -7.72
C ALA A 63 -3.57 -0.72 -8.24
N VAL A 64 -4.61 -1.49 -8.58
CA VAL A 64 -5.90 -0.93 -9.02
C VAL A 64 -6.55 -0.11 -7.91
N ILE A 65 -6.61 -0.64 -6.68
CA ILE A 65 -7.20 0.05 -5.54
C ILE A 65 -6.50 1.39 -5.28
N HIS A 66 -5.16 1.42 -5.29
CA HIS A 66 -4.40 2.64 -5.03
C HIS A 66 -4.47 3.64 -6.17
N TRP A 67 -4.49 3.18 -7.41
CA TRP A 67 -4.70 4.07 -8.55
C TRP A 67 -6.08 4.75 -8.49
N LEU A 68 -7.13 3.99 -8.18
CA LEU A 68 -8.45 4.56 -7.94
C LEU A 68 -8.45 5.49 -6.72
N GLY A 69 -7.74 5.11 -5.65
CA GLY A 69 -7.54 5.93 -4.45
C GLY A 69 -6.96 7.30 -4.76
N VAL A 70 -5.95 7.40 -5.64
CA VAL A 70 -5.40 8.67 -6.13
C VAL A 70 -6.50 9.53 -6.75
N VAL A 71 -7.27 8.97 -7.69
CA VAL A 71 -8.37 9.71 -8.35
C VAL A 71 -9.38 10.23 -7.32
N LEU A 72 -9.75 9.40 -6.33
CA LEU A 72 -10.70 9.78 -5.28
C LEU A 72 -10.15 10.85 -4.33
N TYR A 73 -8.86 10.80 -3.98
CA TYR A 73 -8.18 11.82 -3.17
C TYR A 73 -8.15 13.17 -3.88
N PHE A 74 -7.81 13.20 -5.17
CA PHE A 74 -7.74 14.44 -5.94
C PHE A 74 -9.11 15.06 -6.19
N ARG A 75 -10.16 14.23 -6.30
CA ARG A 75 -11.55 14.70 -6.41
C ARG A 75 -12.19 15.07 -5.06
N GLY A 76 -11.48 14.90 -3.94
CA GLY A 76 -11.98 15.20 -2.60
C GLY A 76 -13.14 14.31 -2.13
N VAL A 77 -13.37 13.18 -2.79
CA VAL A 77 -14.50 12.28 -2.53
C VAL A 77 -14.33 11.56 -1.18
N LEU A 78 -13.08 11.25 -0.81
CA LEU A 78 -12.76 10.53 0.43
C LEU A 78 -13.09 11.29 1.71
N ALA A 79 -13.21 12.62 1.65
CA ALA A 79 -13.56 13.45 2.81
C ALA A 79 -14.97 13.14 3.37
N ARG A 80 -15.84 12.50 2.58
CA ARG A 80 -17.21 12.12 2.95
C ARG A 80 -17.28 10.84 3.77
N TYR A 81 -16.18 10.08 3.88
CA TYR A 81 -16.14 8.74 4.46
C TYR A 81 -15.45 8.71 5.83
N LYS A 82 -15.39 9.84 6.56
CA LYS A 82 -14.76 9.92 7.88
C LYS A 82 -15.31 8.92 8.91
N GLY A 83 -16.56 8.47 8.76
CA GLY A 83 -17.18 7.45 9.60
C GLY A 83 -16.66 6.02 9.36
N LEU A 84 -15.91 5.78 8.28
CA LEU A 84 -15.35 4.47 7.94
C LEU A 84 -13.95 4.22 8.54
N ALA A 85 -13.53 5.01 9.53
CA ALA A 85 -12.21 4.91 10.15
C ALA A 85 -11.82 3.48 10.58
N PRO A 86 -12.70 2.70 11.24
CA PRO A 86 -12.34 1.34 11.65
C PRO A 86 -12.13 0.40 10.46
N ALA A 87 -12.99 0.50 9.44
CA ALA A 87 -12.86 -0.27 8.21
C ALA A 87 -11.58 0.10 7.44
N TYR A 88 -11.26 1.39 7.40
CA TYR A 88 -10.03 1.89 6.80
C TYR A 88 -8.78 1.36 7.54
N ALA A 89 -8.78 1.35 8.87
CA ALA A 89 -7.69 0.77 9.65
C ALA A 89 -7.54 -0.75 9.44
N GLY A 90 -8.66 -1.47 9.27
CA GLY A 90 -8.66 -2.90 8.92
C GLY A 90 -8.04 -3.16 7.54
N PHE A 91 -8.39 -2.34 6.56
CA PHE A 91 -7.79 -2.37 5.23
C PHE A 91 -6.28 -2.14 5.28
N GLU A 92 -5.83 -1.08 5.97
CA GLU A 92 -4.40 -0.77 6.16
C GLU A 92 -3.63 -1.90 6.88
N THR A 93 -4.30 -2.63 7.77
CA THR A 93 -3.71 -3.80 8.44
C THR A 93 -3.55 -4.97 7.48
N ALA A 94 -4.54 -5.23 6.62
CA ALA A 94 -4.43 -6.25 5.58
C ALA A 94 -3.31 -5.92 4.59
N GLU A 95 -3.12 -4.65 4.26
CA GLU A 95 -1.99 -4.19 3.45
C GLU A 95 -0.64 -4.48 4.10
N LEU A 96 -0.49 -4.21 5.41
CA LEU A 96 0.74 -4.54 6.13
C LEU A 96 1.09 -6.01 6.04
N LEU A 97 0.10 -6.89 6.21
CA LEU A 97 0.31 -8.33 6.08
C LEU A 97 0.75 -8.71 4.66
N PHE A 98 0.12 -8.11 3.66
CA PHE A 98 0.53 -8.28 2.26
C PHE A 98 1.96 -7.80 2.01
N LEU A 99 2.33 -6.61 2.51
CA LEU A 99 3.66 -6.04 2.37
C LEU A 99 4.72 -6.91 3.04
N VAL A 100 4.45 -7.46 4.23
CA VAL A 100 5.34 -8.42 4.89
C VAL A 100 5.52 -9.66 4.02
N ALA A 101 4.43 -10.24 3.51
CA ALA A 101 4.50 -11.41 2.63
C ALA A 101 5.29 -11.12 1.34
N ALA A 102 5.07 -9.96 0.71
CA ALA A 102 5.78 -9.53 -0.48
C ALA A 102 7.28 -9.27 -0.21
N ALA A 103 7.62 -8.64 0.91
CA ALA A 103 9.02 -8.45 1.31
C ALA A 103 9.73 -9.79 1.54
N LEU A 104 9.11 -10.70 2.30
CA LEU A 104 9.65 -12.05 2.53
C LEU A 104 9.81 -12.83 1.23
N TRP A 105 8.83 -12.76 0.33
CA TRP A 105 8.91 -13.39 -0.98
C TRP A 105 10.08 -12.85 -1.81
N LEU A 106 10.25 -11.53 -1.89
CA LEU A 106 11.33 -10.93 -2.67
C LEU A 106 12.72 -11.15 -2.07
N LEU A 107 12.81 -11.26 -0.73
CA LEU A 107 14.08 -11.54 -0.05
C LEU A 107 14.49 -13.01 -0.12
N VAL A 108 13.52 -13.93 -0.01
CA VAL A 108 13.75 -15.37 0.19
C VAL A 108 13.17 -16.21 -0.95
N GLY A 109 11.88 -16.05 -1.25
CA GLY A 109 11.12 -16.92 -2.17
C GLY A 109 11.48 -16.78 -3.66
N GLY A 110 11.78 -15.56 -4.13
CA GLY A 110 12.12 -15.28 -5.52
C GLY A 110 13.42 -15.93 -6.00
N ARG A 111 14.25 -16.43 -5.08
CA ARG A 111 15.49 -17.15 -5.39
C ARG A 111 15.26 -18.58 -5.86
N TYR A 112 14.11 -19.18 -5.55
CA TYR A 112 13.79 -20.59 -5.83
C TYR A 112 12.93 -20.79 -7.09
N VAL A 113 12.55 -19.72 -7.79
CA VAL A 113 11.74 -19.78 -9.03
C VAL A 113 12.62 -19.64 -10.29
N ILE A 114 13.92 -19.36 -10.14
CA ILE A 114 14.87 -19.12 -11.25
C ILE A 114 15.89 -20.27 -11.40
N THR A 115 15.79 -21.34 -10.61
CA THR A 115 16.58 -22.58 -10.76
C THR A 115 15.76 -23.67 -11.40
#